data_AF-A0A9X3SZ57-F1
#
_entry.id   AF-A0A9X3SZ57-F1
#
_cell.length_a   1.000
_cell.length_b   1.000
_cell.length_c   1.000
_cell.angle_alpha   90.00
_cell.angle_beta   90.00
_cell.angle_gamma   90.00
#
_symmetry.space_group_name_H-M   'P 1'
#
loop_
_entity.id
_entity.type
_entity.pdbx_description
1 polymer ?
#
loop_
_entity_poly.entity_id
_entity_poly.type
_entity_poly.pdbx_seq_one_letter_code
_entity_poly.pdbx_strand_id
1 'polypeptide(L)'
;MRRPASAWASTLLAGALLLLGAAVPGWAASQARVLFGEEQFRTSGNPDIFQRSFTVPSYVSDPFTLRITNGNPDGSKRVEGAVSSGHVFINGMEVVSPRDFKKTVAIIDKPLTLAVGPHTLEVRLASASDSNSG
;
A
#
# COMPACT_ATOMS: atom_id res chain seq x y z
N MET A 1 2.22 -22.64 -92.36
CA MET A 1 1.03 -22.12 -91.64
C MET A 1 1.30 -22.16 -90.14
N ARG A 2 1.84 -21.08 -89.56
CA ARG A 2 1.98 -20.89 -88.10
C ARG A 2 1.90 -19.39 -87.82
N ARG A 3 0.85 -18.94 -87.12
CA ARG A 3 0.67 -17.56 -86.64
C ARG A 3 1.14 -17.46 -85.17
N PRO A 4 1.60 -16.28 -84.72
CA PRO A 4 2.30 -16.09 -83.44
C PRO A 4 1.37 -15.62 -82.32
N ALA A 5 1.80 -15.73 -81.06
CA ALA A 5 1.42 -14.82 -79.99
C ALA A 5 2.42 -14.89 -78.83
N SER A 6 3.16 -13.80 -78.64
CA SER A 6 3.96 -13.49 -77.46
C SER A 6 3.06 -13.13 -76.28
N ALA A 7 3.29 -13.74 -75.12
CA ALA A 7 2.63 -13.35 -73.88
C ALA A 7 3.58 -12.47 -73.05
N TRP A 8 3.21 -11.20 -72.91
CA TRP A 8 3.72 -10.26 -71.92
C TRP A 8 3.16 -10.61 -70.54
N ALA A 9 3.98 -10.52 -69.50
CA ALA A 9 3.57 -10.01 -68.19
C ALA A 9 4.78 -9.89 -67.27
N SER A 10 5.41 -8.71 -67.30
CA SER A 10 6.17 -8.23 -66.15
C SER A 10 5.21 -7.46 -65.26
N THR A 11 4.99 -7.93 -64.03
CA THR A 11 4.51 -7.07 -62.95
C THR A 11 5.26 -7.42 -61.66
N LEU A 12 6.15 -6.51 -61.27
CA LEU A 12 6.74 -6.44 -59.95
C LEU A 12 5.63 -6.14 -58.93
N LEU A 13 5.52 -6.94 -57.87
CA LEU A 13 4.81 -6.53 -56.66
C LEU A 13 5.83 -6.31 -55.54
N ALA A 14 6.28 -5.06 -55.41
CA ALA A 14 6.78 -4.53 -54.16
C ALA A 14 5.56 -4.25 -53.27
N GLY A 15 5.52 -4.81 -52.05
CA GLY A 15 4.35 -4.65 -51.19
C GLY A 15 4.60 -5.03 -49.73
N ALA A 16 5.05 -4.04 -48.97
CA ALA A 16 4.77 -3.81 -47.55
C ALA A 16 5.00 -4.96 -46.55
N LEU A 17 6.17 -4.96 -45.90
CA LEU A 17 6.35 -5.61 -44.60
C LEU A 17 5.61 -4.77 -43.54
N LEU A 18 4.38 -5.18 -43.22
CA LEU A 18 3.57 -4.66 -42.12
C LEU A 18 4.29 -4.94 -40.79
N LEU A 19 4.90 -3.91 -40.20
CA LEU A 19 5.27 -3.92 -38.79
C LEU A 19 3.98 -3.91 -37.96
N LEU A 20 3.49 -5.10 -37.62
CA LEU A 20 2.49 -5.28 -36.57
C LEU A 20 3.10 -4.79 -35.26
N GLY A 21 2.74 -3.57 -34.87
CA GLY A 21 3.05 -3.01 -33.56
C GLY A 21 2.47 -3.92 -32.50
N ALA A 22 3.33 -4.69 -31.83
CA ALA A 22 2.95 -5.40 -30.62
C ALA A 22 2.55 -4.34 -29.58
N ALA A 23 1.25 -4.22 -29.32
CA ALA A 23 0.76 -3.53 -28.15
C ALA A 23 1.28 -4.30 -26.93
N VAL A 24 2.41 -3.86 -26.38
CA VAL A 24 2.85 -4.30 -25.06
C VAL A 24 1.76 -3.88 -24.08
N PRO A 25 1.05 -4.80 -23.40
CA PRO A 25 0.24 -4.41 -22.27
C PRO A 25 1.19 -3.83 -21.22
N GLY A 26 1.21 -2.51 -21.11
CA GLY A 26 1.91 -1.81 -20.05
C GLY A 26 1.18 -2.12 -18.76
N TRP A 27 1.59 -3.18 -18.04
CA TRP A 27 1.33 -3.28 -16.62
C TRP A 27 2.13 -2.14 -15.96
N ALA A 28 1.53 -0.95 -15.92
CA ALA A 28 2.03 0.11 -15.08
C ALA A 28 1.93 -0.41 -13.64
N ALA A 29 3.08 -0.75 -13.04
CA ALA A 29 3.13 -1.02 -11.62
C ALA A 29 2.70 0.26 -10.90
N SER A 30 1.57 0.21 -10.20
CA SER A 30 1.17 1.29 -9.30
C SER A 30 2.27 1.44 -8.25
N GLN A 31 3.02 2.54 -8.29
CA GLN A 31 4.01 2.83 -7.26
C GLN A 31 3.28 3.13 -5.96
N ALA A 32 3.49 2.31 -4.93
CA ALA A 32 3.00 2.59 -3.60
C ALA A 32 3.60 3.92 -3.12
N ARG A 33 2.73 4.86 -2.73
CA ARG A 33 3.13 6.18 -2.22
C ARG A 33 2.87 6.22 -0.72
N VAL A 34 3.87 6.62 0.05
CA VAL A 34 3.72 6.81 1.49
C VAL A 34 3.10 8.18 1.74
N LEU A 35 1.83 8.20 2.18
CA LEU A 35 1.12 9.45 2.51
C LEU A 35 1.39 9.91 3.94
N PHE A 36 1.63 8.94 4.83
CA PHE A 36 2.01 9.15 6.21
C PHE A 36 3.25 8.30 6.48
N GLY A 37 4.35 8.96 6.84
CA GLY A 37 5.64 8.32 7.08
C GLY A 37 5.64 7.40 8.30
N GLU A 38 6.73 6.66 8.49
CA GLU A 38 6.93 5.86 9.70
C GLU A 38 7.04 6.78 10.91
N GLU A 39 6.12 6.63 11.86
CA GLU A 39 6.17 7.34 13.13
C GLU A 39 6.05 6.34 14.29
N GLN A 40 6.88 6.52 15.31
CA GLN A 40 6.91 5.66 16.47
C GLN A 40 6.07 6.23 17.61
N PHE A 41 5.08 5.47 18.05
CA PHE A 41 4.27 5.75 19.23
C PHE A 41 4.64 4.80 20.37
N ARG A 42 4.97 5.32 21.54
CA ARG A 42 5.37 4.54 22.73
C ARG A 42 4.71 5.10 23.98
N THR A 43 4.28 4.20 24.88
CA THR A 43 3.83 4.55 26.23
C THR A 43 4.92 4.23 27.26
N SER A 44 4.99 5.02 28.33
CA SER A 44 5.88 4.80 29.47
C SER A 44 5.17 4.27 30.73
N GLY A 45 3.90 3.84 30.62
CA GLY A 45 3.13 3.22 31.71
C GLY A 45 1.71 3.77 31.88
N ASN A 46 1.42 4.97 31.38
CA ASN A 46 0.06 5.53 31.36
C ASN A 46 -0.57 5.39 29.95
N PRO A 47 -1.91 5.31 29.84
CA PRO A 47 -2.57 5.36 28.55
C PRO A 47 -2.24 6.69 27.84
N ASP A 48 -1.67 6.58 26.65
CA ASP A 48 -1.27 7.74 25.85
C ASP A 48 -2.16 7.85 24.61
N ILE A 49 -2.57 9.08 24.30
CA ILE A 49 -3.34 9.43 23.10
C ILE A 49 -2.43 10.28 22.19
N PHE A 50 -2.22 9.80 20.98
CA PHE A 50 -1.44 10.49 19.96
C PHE A 50 -2.36 10.88 18.80
N GLN A 51 -2.28 12.13 18.36
CA GLN A 51 -3.01 12.62 17.19
C GLN A 51 -2.05 13.18 16.15
N ARG A 52 -2.29 12.84 14.89
CA ARG A 52 -1.51 13.31 13.74
C ARG A 52 -2.43 13.66 12.59
N SER A 53 -2.10 14.74 11.89
CA SER A 53 -2.82 15.16 10.69
C SER A 53 -2.02 14.81 9.46
N PHE A 54 -2.70 14.38 8.40
CA PHE A 54 -2.11 14.12 7.10
C PHE A 54 -3.09 14.50 5.99
N THR A 55 -2.59 14.68 4.78
CA THR A 55 -3.40 15.10 3.64
C THR A 55 -3.25 14.11 2.50
N VAL A 56 -4.37 13.63 1.97
CA VAL A 56 -4.40 12.84 0.74
C VAL A 56 -4.43 13.82 -0.44
N PRO A 57 -3.38 13.85 -1.29
CA PRO A 57 -3.36 14.74 -2.45
C PRO A 57 -4.24 14.20 -3.57
N SER A 58 -4.74 15.09 -4.44
CA SER A 58 -5.69 14.75 -5.52
C SER A 58 -5.15 13.80 -6.60
N TYR A 59 -3.83 13.59 -6.65
CA TYR A 59 -3.16 12.72 -7.61
C TYR A 59 -2.93 11.30 -7.07
N VAL A 60 -3.36 10.99 -5.83
CA VAL A 60 -3.32 9.63 -5.26
C VAL A 60 -4.75 9.16 -5.05
N SER A 61 -5.04 7.94 -5.50
CA SER A 61 -6.32 7.27 -5.33
C SER A 61 -6.15 5.92 -4.63
N ASP A 62 -7.26 5.28 -4.31
CA ASP A 62 -7.32 3.93 -3.76
C ASP A 62 -6.58 2.90 -4.64
N PRO A 63 -6.12 1.77 -4.05
CA PRO A 63 -6.28 1.35 -2.67
C PRO A 63 -5.28 2.00 -1.69
N PHE A 64 -5.74 2.35 -0.49
CA PHE A 64 -4.89 2.78 0.63
C PHE A 64 -4.70 1.64 1.63
N THR A 65 -3.51 1.55 2.21
CA THR A 65 -3.21 0.59 3.29
C THR A 65 -2.59 1.32 4.46
N LEU A 66 -3.17 1.16 5.65
CA LEU A 66 -2.52 1.49 6.91
C LEU A 66 -1.69 0.29 7.35
N ARG A 67 -0.38 0.49 7.42
CA ARG A 67 0.58 -0.50 7.93
C ARG A 67 1.09 -0.05 9.28
N ILE A 68 0.93 -0.90 10.30
CA ILE A 68 1.42 -0.67 11.65
C ILE A 68 2.40 -1.78 12.00
N THR A 69 3.57 -1.39 12.49
CA THR A 69 4.53 -2.32 13.10
C THR A 69 4.32 -2.32 14.62
N ASN A 70 3.96 -3.46 15.19
CA ASN A 70 3.81 -3.64 16.63
C ASN A 70 5.08 -4.26 17.23
N GLY A 71 5.69 -3.56 18.19
CA GLY A 71 7.01 -3.89 18.72
C GLY A 71 8.13 -3.04 18.13
N ASN A 72 9.38 -3.41 18.38
CA ASN A 72 10.49 -2.65 17.82
C ASN A 72 10.58 -2.80 16.30
N PRO A 73 10.90 -1.73 15.57
CA PRO A 73 10.98 -1.74 14.11
C PRO A 73 12.08 -2.66 13.57
N ASP A 74 13.15 -2.88 14.34
CA ASP A 74 14.23 -3.83 14.04
C ASP A 74 13.85 -5.30 14.32
N GLY A 75 12.65 -5.53 14.88
CA GLY A 75 12.18 -6.86 15.28
C GLY A 75 12.85 -7.41 16.55
N SER A 76 13.68 -6.64 17.24
CA SER A 76 14.20 -7.01 18.56
C SER A 76 13.10 -6.93 19.62
N LYS A 77 13.20 -7.73 20.69
CA LYS A 77 12.28 -7.67 21.85
C LYS A 77 10.80 -7.62 21.46
N ARG A 78 10.38 -8.36 20.43
CA ARG A 78 9.03 -8.25 19.82
C ARG A 78 7.91 -8.33 20.84
N VAL A 79 8.04 -9.21 21.84
CA VAL A 79 7.01 -9.45 22.85
C VAL A 79 7.05 -8.41 23.98
N GLU A 80 8.24 -7.96 24.37
CA GLU A 80 8.43 -6.95 25.43
C GLU A 80 8.10 -5.54 24.95
N GLY A 81 8.43 -5.23 23.69
CA GLY A 81 8.18 -3.95 23.06
C GLY A 81 6.82 -3.85 22.37
N ALA A 82 6.11 -4.96 22.17
CA ALA A 82 4.76 -4.93 21.59
C ALA A 82 3.72 -4.52 22.62
N VAL A 83 2.80 -3.68 22.17
CA VAL A 83 1.57 -3.43 22.92
C VAL A 83 0.61 -4.61 22.74
N SER A 84 0.00 -5.01 23.85
CA SER A 84 -1.03 -6.06 23.89
C SER A 84 -2.45 -5.54 23.66
N SER A 85 -2.62 -4.21 23.60
CA SER A 85 -3.90 -3.55 23.36
C SER A 85 -3.67 -2.11 22.89
N GLY A 86 -4.50 -1.67 21.95
CA GLY A 86 -4.48 -0.31 21.42
C GLY A 86 -5.67 -0.09 20.47
N HIS A 87 -5.97 1.16 20.20
CA HIS A 87 -6.97 1.58 19.24
C HIS A 87 -6.32 2.51 18.21
N VAL A 88 -6.72 2.38 16.95
CA VAL A 88 -6.35 3.35 15.91
C VAL A 88 -7.61 3.83 15.21
N PHE A 89 -7.73 5.15 15.07
CA PHE A 89 -8.85 5.82 14.43
C PHE A 89 -8.35 6.66 13.25
N ILE A 90 -9.15 6.72 12.19
CA ILE A 90 -9.01 7.69 11.10
C ILE A 90 -10.27 8.54 11.08
N ASN A 91 -10.12 9.87 11.20
CA ASN A 91 -11.24 10.81 11.30
C ASN A 91 -12.28 10.42 12.36
N GLY A 92 -11.83 9.84 13.48
CA GLY A 92 -12.69 9.35 14.56
C GLY A 92 -13.35 7.99 14.33
N MET A 93 -13.19 7.38 13.15
CA MET A 93 -13.66 6.01 12.88
C MET A 93 -12.59 4.99 13.26
N GLU A 94 -12.93 4.00 14.09
CA GLU A 94 -12.01 2.94 14.51
C GLU A 94 -11.67 2.03 13.33
N VAL A 95 -10.38 1.91 13.02
CA VAL A 95 -9.85 1.08 11.91
C VAL A 95 -9.02 -0.10 12.43
N VAL A 96 -8.45 0.03 13.63
CA VAL A 96 -7.74 -1.05 14.32
C VAL A 96 -8.25 -1.09 15.75
N SER A 97 -8.71 -2.27 16.16
CA SER A 97 -9.24 -2.52 17.48
C SER A 97 -8.21 -3.22 18.37
N PRO A 98 -8.43 -3.27 19.69
CA PRO A 98 -7.55 -3.99 20.61
C PRO A 98 -7.35 -5.46 20.24
N ARG A 99 -8.32 -6.09 19.56
CA ARG A 99 -8.25 -7.50 19.15
C ARG A 99 -7.26 -7.75 18.02
N ASP A 100 -6.96 -6.72 17.25
CA ASP A 100 -5.95 -6.76 16.18
C ASP A 100 -4.53 -6.67 16.76
N PHE A 101 -4.38 -6.02 17.92
CA PHE A 101 -3.13 -5.98 18.67
C PHE A 101 -2.93 -7.28 19.45
N LYS A 102 -1.90 -8.04 19.08
CA LYS A 102 -1.42 -9.21 19.84
C LYS A 102 0.09 -9.15 19.90
N LYS A 103 0.70 -9.57 21.01
CA LYS A 103 2.17 -9.60 21.18
C LYS A 103 2.90 -10.47 20.13
N THR A 104 2.18 -11.36 19.45
CA THR A 104 2.68 -12.22 18.37
C THR A 104 2.45 -11.64 16.98
N VAL A 105 1.65 -10.59 16.84
CA VAL A 105 1.34 -9.95 15.56
C VAL A 105 2.31 -8.79 15.36
N ALA A 106 3.24 -9.00 14.44
CA ALA A 106 4.30 -8.07 14.09
C ALA A 106 3.81 -6.87 13.26
N ILE A 107 2.94 -7.16 12.30
CA ILE A 107 2.46 -6.22 11.29
C ILE A 107 0.95 -6.31 11.27
N ILE A 108 0.30 -5.15 11.31
CA ILE A 108 -1.15 -5.02 11.13
C ILE A 108 -1.34 -4.18 9.86
N ASP A 109 -1.89 -4.81 8.82
CA ASP A 109 -2.27 -4.13 7.59
C ASP A 109 -3.80 -4.00 7.54
N LYS A 110 -4.30 -2.77 7.35
CA LYS A 110 -5.72 -2.49 7.17
C LYS A 110 -5.95 -1.76 5.86
N PRO A 111 -6.82 -2.27 4.97
CA PRO A 111 -7.25 -1.51 3.81
C PRO A 111 -8.09 -0.31 4.27
N LEU A 112 -7.88 0.84 3.65
CA LEU A 112 -8.60 2.08 3.93
C LEU A 112 -9.21 2.64 2.64
N THR A 113 -10.34 3.33 2.80
CA THR A 113 -10.92 4.19 1.77
C THR A 113 -10.85 5.62 2.29
N LEU A 114 -10.06 6.46 1.63
CA LEU A 114 -9.85 7.85 2.02
C LEU A 114 -10.26 8.77 0.88
N ALA A 115 -10.85 9.91 1.22
CA ALA A 115 -11.13 10.98 0.27
C ALA A 115 -9.87 11.82 0.04
N VAL A 116 -9.86 12.64 -1.01
CA VAL A 116 -8.85 13.69 -1.18
C VAL A 116 -9.08 14.77 -0.12
N GLY A 117 -8.02 15.23 0.55
CA GLY A 117 -8.10 16.28 1.56
C GLY A 117 -7.48 15.91 2.91
N PRO A 118 -7.76 16.68 3.98
CA PRO A 118 -7.18 16.47 5.29
C PRO A 118 -7.83 15.32 6.05
N HIS A 119 -7.01 14.59 6.78
CA HIS A 119 -7.40 13.49 7.65
C HIS A 119 -6.65 13.55 8.99
N THR A 120 -7.21 12.93 10.01
CA THR A 120 -6.61 12.79 11.34
C THR A 120 -6.45 11.33 11.69
N LEU A 121 -5.22 10.93 11.99
CA LEU A 121 -4.87 9.66 12.61
C LEU A 121 -4.85 9.87 14.14
N GLU A 122 -5.58 9.04 14.86
CA GLU A 122 -5.49 8.97 16.32
C GLU A 122 -5.09 7.57 16.76
N VAL A 123 -4.08 7.48 17.61
CA VAL A 123 -3.59 6.24 18.19
C VAL A 123 -3.77 6.33 19.70
N ARG A 124 -4.50 5.39 20.29
CA ARG A 124 -4.63 5.24 21.74
C ARG A 124 -3.94 3.95 22.15
N LEU A 125 -2.89 4.05 22.94
CA LEU A 125 -2.20 2.87 23.46
C LEU A 125 -2.65 2.61 24.88
N ALA A 126 -3.02 1.37 25.17
CA ALA A 126 -3.15 0.93 26.56
C ALA A 126 -1.75 0.87 27.17
N SER A 127 -1.65 1.09 28.48
CA SER A 127 -0.40 0.90 29.24
C SER A 127 0.30 -0.39 28.83
N ALA A 128 1.63 -0.35 28.70
CA ALA A 128 2.42 -1.57 28.58
C ALA A 128 2.03 -2.47 29.76
N SER A 129 1.59 -3.70 29.47
CA SER A 129 1.28 -4.65 30.53
C SER A 129 2.56 -4.89 31.31
N ASP A 130 2.67 -4.28 32.49
CA ASP A 130 3.67 -4.60 33.49
C ASP A 130 3.60 -6.10 33.74
N SER A 131 4.55 -6.85 33.20
CA SER A 131 4.83 -8.20 33.67
C SER A 131 5.55 -8.07 35.02
N ASN A 132 4.83 -7.64 36.05
CA ASN A 132 5.27 -7.81 37.42
C ASN A 132 4.57 -9.04 37.99
N SER A 133 5.29 -10.16 37.99
CA SER A 133 4.91 -11.33 38.77
C SER A 133 6.15 -11.97 39.37
N GLY A 134 6.35 -11.68 40.67
CA GLY A 134 6.91 -12.60 41.67
C GLY A 134 8.42 -12.83 41.63
#